data_AF-A0A5K1E4K0-F1
#
_entry.id   AF-A0A5K1E4K0-F1
#
_cell.length_a   1.000
_cell.length_b   1.000
_cell.length_c   1.000
_cell.angle_alpha   90.00
_cell.angle_beta   90.00
_cell.angle_gamma   90.00
#
_symmetry.space_group_name_H-M   'P 1'
#
loop_
_entity.id
_entity.type
_entity.pdbx_description
1 polymer ?
#
loop_
_entity_poly.entity_id
_entity_poly.type
_entity_poly.pdbx_seq_one_letter_code
_entity_poly.pdbx_strand_id
1 'polypeptide(L)'
;IGKQIEAMVLPLEFLQQSKASDFLNPEEYEAWKVRNLKVLEAGLLLHPLVPLEKNDSAAGRLCQVLKGASERPTEIGKNSESMQALRSTVMPLACRSLDGYPTDTCHWADGLPLNLMLYQILLEACFDGNDKCALIEELNEVLNLLKKSWLMLGINQMLHNLCFSWVLFNRFIATGQVESSLLFASENQLAEVAKNAKAIKDPLYANILKSSLSSMLGWTEKRLLAYHDTFQADTIDLMQNTVALGISAAKILVEDISSQYHRRRREGVDVSRNRVEAYIRSSIRTAFAQ
;
A
#
# COMPACT_ATOMS: atom_id res chain seq x y z
N ILE A 1 -8.17 12.93 -27.55
CA ILE A 1 -8.99 12.94 -26.31
C ILE A 1 -8.20 12.42 -25.08
N GLY A 2 -6.95 11.94 -25.21
CA GLY A 2 -6.17 11.40 -24.07
C GLY A 2 -5.33 12.37 -23.22
N LYS A 3 -5.09 13.61 -23.67
CA LYS A 3 -4.10 14.52 -23.02
C LYS A 3 -4.54 15.10 -21.66
N GLN A 4 -5.84 15.13 -21.35
CA GLN A 4 -6.34 15.86 -20.18
C GLN A 4 -6.17 15.08 -18.87
N ILE A 5 -6.01 13.76 -18.94
CA ILE A 5 -5.83 12.88 -17.78
C ILE A 5 -4.38 12.94 -17.28
N GLU A 6 -3.41 13.13 -18.18
CA GLU A 6 -1.97 13.16 -17.85
C GLU A 6 -1.59 14.35 -16.96
N ALA A 7 -2.38 15.43 -16.96
CA ALA A 7 -2.18 16.64 -16.16
C ALA A 7 -3.19 16.80 -15.00
N MET A 8 -3.92 15.73 -14.61
CA MET A 8 -5.00 15.80 -13.63
C MET A 8 -4.48 15.62 -12.19
N VAL A 9 -4.76 16.59 -11.30
CA VAL A 9 -4.56 16.43 -9.86
C VAL A 9 -5.90 16.05 -9.23
N LEU A 10 -6.11 14.75 -8.96
CA LEU A 10 -7.42 14.21 -8.59
C LEU A 10 -8.10 14.93 -7.40
N PRO A 11 -7.42 15.19 -6.26
CA PRO A 11 -8.05 15.90 -5.14
C PRO A 11 -8.45 17.33 -5.48
N LEU A 12 -7.70 17.98 -6.38
CA LEU A 12 -7.99 19.34 -6.83
C LEU A 12 -9.25 19.38 -7.70
N GLU A 13 -9.40 18.40 -8.59
CA GLU A 13 -10.57 18.28 -9.45
C GLU A 13 -11.82 17.91 -8.65
N PHE A 14 -11.69 17.04 -7.64
CA PHE A 14 -12.77 16.77 -6.70
C PHE A 14 -13.23 18.06 -6.01
N LEU A 15 -12.31 18.80 -5.38
CA LEU A 15 -12.59 20.07 -4.73
C LEU A 15 -13.29 21.08 -5.67
N GLN A 16 -12.94 21.08 -6.95
CA GLN A 16 -13.52 22.00 -7.94
C GLN A 16 -14.92 21.59 -8.42
N GLN A 17 -15.22 20.29 -8.52
CA GLN A 17 -16.48 19.81 -9.10
C GLN A 17 -17.58 19.57 -8.06
N SER A 18 -17.22 19.24 -6.82
CA SER A 18 -18.19 18.94 -5.75
C SER A 18 -18.78 20.21 -5.13
N LYS A 19 -20.08 20.17 -4.85
CA LYS A 19 -20.83 21.27 -4.22
C LYS A 19 -21.31 20.86 -2.84
N ALA A 20 -21.54 21.83 -1.96
CA ALA A 20 -22.11 21.57 -0.63
C ALA A 20 -23.47 20.85 -0.68
N SER A 21 -24.24 21.02 -1.77
CA SER A 21 -25.51 20.33 -2.01
C SER A 21 -25.37 18.83 -2.23
N ASP A 22 -24.18 18.33 -2.53
CA ASP A 22 -23.92 16.92 -2.81
C ASP A 22 -23.73 16.10 -1.51
N PHE A 23 -23.79 16.76 -0.34
CA PHE A 23 -23.51 16.18 0.97
C PHE A 23 -24.75 16.28 1.87
N LEU A 24 -24.85 15.36 2.83
CA LEU A 24 -26.01 15.27 3.72
C LEU A 24 -26.07 16.47 4.68
N ASN A 25 -24.91 16.99 5.09
CA ASN A 25 -24.81 18.14 5.96
C ASN A 25 -23.51 18.95 5.70
N PRO A 26 -23.45 20.21 6.17
CA PRO A 26 -22.28 21.06 5.97
C PRO A 26 -21.01 20.52 6.63
N GLU A 27 -21.10 19.85 7.78
CA GLU A 27 -19.95 19.32 8.51
C GLU A 27 -19.24 18.21 7.71
N GLU A 28 -20.01 17.35 7.05
CA GLU A 28 -19.50 16.30 6.17
C GLU A 28 -18.77 16.90 4.96
N TYR A 29 -19.33 17.95 4.36
CA TYR A 29 -18.69 18.68 3.26
C TYR A 29 -17.36 19.32 3.70
N GLU A 30 -17.33 19.98 4.86
CA GLU A 30 -16.09 20.54 5.42
C GLU A 30 -15.05 19.45 5.71
N ALA A 31 -15.46 18.35 6.35
CA ALA A 31 -14.57 17.22 6.62
C ALA A 31 -14.01 16.61 5.33
N TRP A 32 -14.84 16.47 4.30
CA TRP A 32 -14.43 15.99 2.98
C TRP A 32 -13.45 16.95 2.28
N LYS A 33 -13.67 18.27 2.37
CA LYS A 33 -12.72 19.27 1.84
C LYS A 33 -11.37 19.15 2.53
N VAL A 34 -11.38 19.08 3.87
CA VAL A 34 -10.15 18.91 4.68
C VAL A 34 -9.40 17.63 4.29
N ARG A 35 -10.10 16.51 4.06
CA ARG A 35 -9.46 15.27 3.60
C ARG A 35 -8.75 15.47 2.25
N ASN A 36 -9.39 16.11 1.28
CA ASN A 36 -8.76 16.36 -0.03
C ASN A 36 -7.54 17.29 0.08
N LEU A 37 -7.60 18.32 0.93
CA LEU A 37 -6.46 19.20 1.20
C LEU A 37 -5.30 18.44 1.87
N LYS A 38 -5.58 17.54 2.81
CA LYS A 38 -4.57 16.66 3.43
C LYS A 38 -3.94 15.69 2.42
N VAL A 39 -4.69 15.23 1.44
CA VAL A 39 -4.14 14.39 0.36
C VAL A 39 -3.19 15.20 -0.52
N LEU A 40 -3.51 16.47 -0.83
CA LEU A 40 -2.60 17.37 -1.54
C LEU A 40 -1.33 17.66 -0.71
N GLU A 41 -1.48 17.91 0.58
CA GLU A 41 -0.36 18.10 1.51
C GLU A 41 0.56 16.87 1.54
N ALA A 42 -0.02 15.68 1.68
CA ALA A 42 0.73 14.43 1.71
C ALA A 42 1.53 14.23 0.42
N GLY A 43 0.93 14.47 -0.75
CA GLY A 43 1.55 14.18 -2.04
C GLY A 43 2.54 15.24 -2.51
N LEU A 44 2.27 16.52 -2.24
CA LEU A 44 3.05 17.62 -2.79
C LEU A 44 4.08 18.19 -1.81
N LEU A 45 3.87 18.00 -0.50
CA LEU A 45 4.73 18.57 0.54
C LEU A 45 5.48 17.52 1.35
N LEU A 46 4.79 16.49 1.83
CA LEU A 46 5.39 15.49 2.72
C LEU A 46 6.14 14.39 1.96
N HIS A 47 5.54 13.92 0.87
CA HIS A 47 6.01 12.76 0.10
C HIS A 47 6.02 13.02 -1.41
N PRO A 48 6.63 14.12 -1.89
CA PRO A 48 6.72 14.35 -3.33
C PRO A 48 7.72 13.38 -3.97
N LEU A 49 7.45 13.00 -5.22
CA LEU A 49 8.39 12.21 -6.03
C LEU A 49 9.73 12.94 -6.19
N VAL A 50 9.67 14.26 -6.44
CA VAL A 50 10.84 15.13 -6.54
C VAL A 50 10.97 15.94 -5.25
N PRO A 51 12.06 15.78 -4.47
CA PRO A 51 12.26 16.53 -3.24
C PRO A 51 12.12 18.04 -3.42
N LEU A 52 11.53 18.72 -2.44
CA LEU A 52 11.37 20.18 -2.47
C LEU A 52 12.70 20.89 -2.19
N GLU A 53 12.87 22.06 -2.81
CA GLU A 53 13.96 22.96 -2.44
C GLU A 53 13.64 23.70 -1.13
N LYS A 54 14.67 24.05 -0.36
CA LYS A 54 14.52 24.68 0.97
C LYS A 54 13.68 25.97 0.96
N ASN A 55 13.66 26.70 -0.16
CA ASN A 55 12.95 27.97 -0.31
C ASN A 55 11.93 27.92 -1.46
N ASP A 56 11.32 26.76 -1.71
CA ASP A 56 10.32 26.62 -2.77
C ASP A 56 9.09 27.52 -2.50
N SER A 57 8.93 28.54 -3.35
CA SER A 57 7.86 29.52 -3.22
C SER A 57 6.46 28.92 -3.42
N ALA A 58 6.32 27.90 -4.26
CA ALA A 58 5.04 27.23 -4.48
C ALA A 58 4.67 26.38 -3.26
N ALA A 59 5.63 25.65 -2.68
CA ALA A 59 5.44 24.91 -1.44
C ALA A 59 5.06 25.85 -0.28
N GLY A 60 5.77 26.96 -0.12
CA GLY A 60 5.47 27.97 0.91
C GLY A 60 4.06 28.55 0.77
N ARG A 61 3.63 28.86 -0.46
CA ARG A 61 2.25 29.32 -0.72
C ARG A 61 1.22 28.24 -0.44
N LEU A 62 1.46 26.99 -0.83
CA LEU A 62 0.54 25.88 -0.54
C LEU A 62 0.37 25.70 0.97
N CYS A 63 1.45 25.73 1.76
CA CYS A 63 1.38 25.70 3.23
C CYS A 63 0.51 26.82 3.80
N GLN A 64 0.61 28.04 3.26
CA GLN A 64 -0.23 29.17 3.68
C GLN A 64 -1.71 28.94 3.36
N VAL A 65 -2.01 28.43 2.17
CA VAL A 65 -3.39 28.10 1.76
C VAL A 65 -3.98 27.00 2.65
N LEU A 66 -3.22 25.95 2.92
CA LEU A 66 -3.65 24.85 3.79
C LEU A 66 -3.90 25.32 5.24
N LYS A 67 -3.02 26.16 5.77
CA LYS A 67 -3.18 26.75 7.10
C LYS A 67 -4.44 27.63 7.18
N GLY A 68 -4.65 28.49 6.19
CA GLY A 68 -5.85 29.33 6.11
C GLY A 68 -7.14 28.50 6.05
N ALA A 69 -7.12 27.38 5.31
CA ALA A 69 -8.26 26.48 5.19
C ALA A 69 -8.55 25.67 6.46
N SER A 70 -7.56 25.48 7.35
CA SER A 70 -7.77 24.89 8.67
C SER A 70 -8.38 25.88 9.67
N GLU A 71 -8.16 27.18 9.48
CA GLU A 71 -8.58 28.23 10.43
C GLU A 71 -9.98 28.78 10.11
N ARG A 72 -10.41 28.74 8.85
CA ARG A 72 -11.73 29.24 8.41
C ARG A 72 -12.33 28.33 7.34
N PRO A 73 -13.67 28.18 7.29
CA PRO A 73 -14.34 27.49 6.20
C PRO A 73 -14.00 28.18 4.87
N THR A 74 -13.18 27.53 4.04
CA THR A 74 -12.80 28.10 2.75
C THR A 74 -13.96 27.92 1.78
N GLU A 75 -14.38 29.01 1.13
CA GLU A 75 -15.24 28.96 -0.06
C GLU A 75 -14.43 28.39 -1.23
N ILE A 76 -14.28 27.06 -1.28
CA ILE A 76 -13.71 26.34 -2.41
C ILE A 76 -14.87 26.02 -3.35
N GLY A 77 -15.25 27.02 -4.15
CA GLY A 77 -16.23 26.87 -5.22
C GLY A 77 -15.55 26.79 -6.58
N LYS A 78 -16.24 26.20 -7.57
CA LYS A 78 -15.77 25.94 -8.94
C LYS A 78 -15.08 27.13 -9.65
N ASN A 79 -15.47 28.36 -9.28
CA ASN A 79 -14.94 29.63 -9.83
C ASN A 79 -14.50 30.63 -8.73
N SER A 80 -14.19 30.15 -7.53
CA SER A 80 -13.72 31.02 -6.44
C SER A 80 -12.26 31.45 -6.66
N GLU A 81 -11.90 32.66 -6.22
CA GLU A 81 -10.51 33.12 -6.21
C GLU A 81 -9.63 32.17 -5.39
N SER A 82 -10.16 31.62 -4.29
CA SER A 82 -9.51 30.60 -3.47
C SER A 82 -9.15 29.33 -4.24
N MET A 83 -10.06 28.83 -5.09
CA MET A 83 -9.81 27.66 -5.93
C MET A 83 -8.76 27.94 -7.01
N GLN A 84 -8.79 29.14 -7.62
CA GLN A 84 -7.79 29.55 -8.60
C GLN A 84 -6.40 29.71 -7.95
N ALA A 85 -6.35 30.31 -6.76
CA ALA A 85 -5.13 30.43 -5.97
C ALA A 85 -4.57 29.04 -5.63
N LEU A 86 -5.39 28.14 -5.11
CA LEU A 86 -4.99 26.76 -4.82
C LEU A 86 -4.43 26.06 -6.06
N ARG A 87 -5.16 26.10 -7.19
CA ARG A 87 -4.71 25.49 -8.46
C ARG A 87 -3.37 26.07 -8.93
N SER A 88 -3.18 27.39 -8.83
CA SER A 88 -1.93 28.05 -9.23
C SER A 88 -0.72 27.65 -8.37
N THR A 89 -0.95 27.18 -7.14
CA THR A 89 0.10 26.67 -6.24
C THR A 89 0.34 25.17 -6.41
N VAL A 90 -0.72 24.40 -6.66
CA VAL A 90 -0.69 22.94 -6.77
C VAL A 90 -0.08 22.47 -8.09
N MET A 91 -0.49 23.06 -9.22
CA MET A 91 -0.04 22.59 -10.54
C MET A 91 1.48 22.64 -10.73
N PRO A 92 2.21 23.71 -10.34
CA PRO A 92 3.66 23.74 -10.45
C PRO A 92 4.36 22.70 -9.58
N LEU A 93 3.77 22.31 -8.45
CA LEU A 93 4.33 21.26 -7.57
C LEU A 93 4.06 19.86 -8.12
N ALA A 94 2.87 19.65 -8.69
CA ALA A 94 2.45 18.37 -9.24
C ALA A 94 3.16 18.02 -10.56
N CYS A 95 3.47 19.01 -11.40
CA CYS A 95 4.10 18.80 -12.71
C CYS A 95 5.64 18.94 -12.68
N ARG A 96 6.29 18.71 -11.53
CA ARG A 96 7.76 18.78 -11.41
C ARG A 96 8.38 17.52 -12.00
N SER A 97 9.39 17.71 -12.85
CA SER A 97 10.18 16.62 -13.40
C SER A 97 11.53 16.46 -12.70
N LEU A 98 12.07 15.23 -12.76
CA LEU A 98 13.39 14.88 -12.25
C LEU A 98 14.53 15.57 -13.02
N ASP A 99 14.32 15.88 -14.30
CA ASP A 99 15.29 16.58 -15.16
C ASP A 99 15.19 18.12 -15.08
N GLY A 100 14.26 18.63 -14.28
CA GLY A 100 14.02 20.07 -14.10
C GLY A 100 13.29 20.74 -15.25
N TYR A 101 12.91 20.01 -16.30
CA TYR A 101 12.11 20.55 -17.41
C TYR A 101 10.62 20.42 -17.11
N PRO A 102 9.78 21.39 -17.50
CA PRO A 102 8.33 21.27 -17.36
C PRO A 102 7.84 20.09 -18.20
N THR A 103 7.19 19.13 -17.56
CA THR A 103 6.54 18.00 -18.24
C THR A 103 5.03 18.20 -18.20
N ASP A 104 4.35 17.67 -19.21
CA ASP A 104 2.88 17.58 -19.22
C ASP A 104 2.37 16.47 -18.27
N THR A 105 3.27 15.75 -17.59
CA THR A 105 2.97 14.64 -16.68
C THR A 105 2.78 15.14 -15.25
N CYS A 106 1.69 14.73 -14.62
CA CYS A 106 1.34 15.05 -13.24
C CYS A 106 1.80 13.94 -12.29
N HIS A 107 2.62 14.31 -11.30
CA HIS A 107 3.23 13.42 -10.29
C HIS A 107 2.72 13.71 -8.87
N TRP A 108 1.45 14.12 -8.74
CA TRP A 108 0.86 14.52 -7.44
C TRP A 108 0.79 13.38 -6.41
N ALA A 109 0.77 12.13 -6.88
CA ALA A 109 0.62 10.93 -6.07
C ALA A 109 1.67 9.86 -6.40
N ASP A 110 2.82 10.24 -6.94
CA ASP A 110 3.85 9.27 -7.37
C ASP A 110 4.85 8.97 -6.25
N GLY A 111 4.93 9.83 -5.24
CA GLY A 111 5.88 9.69 -4.15
C GLY A 111 5.44 8.74 -3.05
N LEU A 112 6.42 8.01 -2.50
CA LEU A 112 6.25 7.09 -1.39
C LEU A 112 6.22 7.84 -0.03
N PRO A 113 5.35 7.44 0.92
CA PRO A 113 4.49 6.25 0.91
C PRO A 113 3.05 6.51 0.42
N LEU A 114 2.69 7.74 0.02
CA LEU A 114 1.31 8.09 -0.33
C LEU A 114 0.76 7.21 -1.46
N ASN A 115 1.56 7.01 -2.51
CA ASN A 115 1.15 6.28 -3.68
C ASN A 115 0.73 4.83 -3.38
N LEU A 116 1.51 4.15 -2.54
CA LEU A 116 1.20 2.80 -2.07
C LEU A 116 -0.03 2.77 -1.16
N MET A 117 -0.19 3.76 -0.28
CA MET A 117 -1.36 3.84 0.58
C MET A 117 -2.65 4.01 -0.24
N LEU A 118 -2.64 4.91 -1.23
CA LEU A 118 -3.78 5.09 -2.14
C LEU A 118 -4.06 3.80 -2.92
N TYR A 119 -3.02 3.13 -3.41
CA TYR A 119 -3.18 1.87 -4.13
C TYR A 119 -3.72 0.76 -3.23
N GLN A 120 -3.28 0.68 -1.98
CA GLN A 120 -3.79 -0.26 -0.98
C GLN A 120 -5.29 -0.02 -0.73
N ILE A 121 -5.71 1.23 -0.53
CA ILE A 121 -7.13 1.58 -0.34
C ILE A 121 -7.96 1.16 -1.55
N LEU A 122 -7.45 1.36 -2.78
CA LEU A 122 -8.13 0.92 -4.00
C LEU A 122 -8.28 -0.60 -4.07
N LEU A 123 -7.23 -1.35 -3.70
CA LEU A 123 -7.27 -2.81 -3.62
C LEU A 123 -8.27 -3.27 -2.56
N GLU A 124 -8.26 -2.65 -1.38
CA GLU A 124 -9.20 -2.96 -0.29
C GLU A 124 -10.65 -2.69 -0.68
N ALA A 125 -10.91 -1.60 -1.41
CA ALA A 125 -12.23 -1.27 -1.92
C ALA A 125 -12.78 -2.27 -2.95
N CYS A 126 -11.94 -3.16 -3.51
CA CYS A 126 -12.40 -4.24 -4.38
C CYS A 126 -13.07 -5.39 -3.61
N PHE A 127 -12.89 -5.45 -2.29
CA PHE A 127 -13.56 -6.42 -1.44
C PHE A 127 -14.82 -5.76 -0.87
N ASP A 128 -16.00 -6.28 -1.20
CA ASP A 128 -17.24 -5.77 -0.63
C ASP A 128 -17.23 -5.94 0.91
N GLY A 129 -17.70 -4.93 1.62
CA GLY A 129 -17.91 -4.99 3.07
C GLY A 129 -19.06 -5.92 3.46
N ASN A 130 -20.01 -6.15 2.54
CA ASN A 130 -21.19 -6.99 2.76
C ASN A 130 -21.08 -8.39 2.17
N ASP A 131 -20.29 -8.59 1.11
CA ASP A 131 -20.03 -9.91 0.57
C ASP A 131 -18.85 -10.56 1.29
N LYS A 132 -19.15 -11.58 2.08
CA LYS A 132 -18.15 -12.38 2.79
C LYS A 132 -17.35 -13.27 1.83
N CYS A 133 -17.71 -13.36 0.56
CA CYS A 133 -17.07 -14.29 -0.38
C CYS A 133 -17.03 -13.72 -1.80
N ALA A 134 -16.54 -12.48 -2.00
CA ALA A 134 -16.20 -12.05 -3.36
C ALA A 134 -15.21 -13.06 -3.97
N LEU A 135 -15.61 -13.71 -5.06
CA LEU A 135 -14.78 -14.75 -5.67
C LEU A 135 -13.51 -14.11 -6.21
N ILE A 136 -12.35 -14.74 -5.99
CA ILE A 136 -11.06 -14.27 -6.50
C ILE A 136 -11.10 -14.09 -8.03
N GLU A 137 -11.95 -14.83 -8.72
CA GLU A 137 -12.19 -14.71 -10.17
C GLU A 137 -12.86 -13.38 -10.55
N GLU A 138 -13.84 -12.92 -9.78
CA GLU A 138 -14.51 -11.63 -9.97
C GLU A 138 -13.54 -10.46 -9.70
N LEU A 139 -12.66 -10.65 -8.72
CA LEU A 139 -11.62 -9.69 -8.37
C LEU A 139 -10.64 -9.45 -9.54
N ASN A 140 -10.34 -10.46 -10.36
CA ASN A 140 -9.42 -10.29 -11.50
C ASN A 140 -9.90 -9.25 -12.54
N GLU A 141 -11.20 -9.18 -12.78
CA GLU A 141 -11.76 -8.17 -13.70
C GLU A 141 -11.59 -6.75 -13.13
N VAL A 142 -11.87 -6.57 -11.84
CA VAL A 142 -11.70 -5.28 -11.15
C VAL A 142 -10.23 -4.89 -11.05
N LEU A 143 -9.33 -5.85 -10.79
CA LEU A 143 -7.88 -5.62 -10.79
C LEU A 143 -7.38 -5.11 -12.13
N ASN A 144 -7.95 -5.58 -13.26
CA ASN A 144 -7.59 -5.06 -14.58
C ASN A 144 -8.05 -3.61 -14.78
N LEU A 145 -9.12 -3.16 -14.13
CA LEU A 145 -9.49 -1.75 -14.08
C LEU A 145 -8.52 -0.94 -13.22
N LEU A 146 -8.12 -1.46 -12.06
CA LEU A 146 -7.12 -0.81 -11.21
C LEU A 146 -5.75 -0.67 -11.88
N LYS A 147 -5.37 -1.58 -12.77
CA LYS A 147 -4.14 -1.44 -13.57
C LYS A 147 -4.12 -0.14 -14.39
N LYS A 148 -5.28 0.41 -14.75
CA LYS A 148 -5.36 1.70 -15.46
C LYS A 148 -4.92 2.89 -14.59
N SER A 149 -4.97 2.76 -13.26
CA SER A 149 -4.50 3.81 -12.34
C SER A 149 -3.00 3.73 -12.06
N TRP A 150 -2.29 2.70 -12.54
CA TRP A 150 -0.88 2.47 -12.21
C TRP A 150 0.02 3.63 -12.62
N LEU A 151 -0.16 4.14 -13.84
CA LEU A 151 0.62 5.27 -14.34
C LEU A 151 0.46 6.50 -13.44
N MET A 152 -0.76 6.78 -12.98
CA MET A 152 -1.10 7.93 -12.14
C MET A 152 -0.63 7.82 -10.68
N LEU A 153 -0.29 6.61 -10.23
CA LEU A 153 0.15 6.33 -8.86
C LEU A 153 1.62 5.88 -8.83
N GLY A 154 2.34 5.90 -9.95
CA GLY A 154 3.68 5.34 -10.04
C GLY A 154 3.75 3.85 -9.61
N ILE A 155 2.68 3.09 -9.79
CA ILE A 155 2.62 1.67 -9.42
C ILE A 155 3.11 0.83 -10.60
N ASN A 156 3.89 -0.20 -10.28
CA ASN A 156 4.31 -1.20 -11.25
C ASN A 156 3.88 -2.60 -10.79
N GLN A 157 4.09 -3.60 -11.65
CA GLN A 157 3.70 -4.99 -11.36
C GLN A 157 4.31 -5.50 -10.05
N MET A 158 5.55 -5.13 -9.74
CA MET A 158 6.26 -5.56 -8.54
C MET A 158 5.64 -5.01 -7.25
N LEU A 159 5.35 -3.70 -7.24
CA LEU A 159 4.64 -3.06 -6.12
C LEU A 159 3.22 -3.61 -5.98
N HIS A 160 2.53 -3.84 -7.09
CA HIS A 160 1.23 -4.49 -7.08
C HIS A 160 1.28 -5.88 -6.45
N ASN A 161 2.22 -6.74 -6.87
CA ASN A 161 2.30 -8.09 -6.37
C ASN A 161 2.47 -8.13 -4.84
N LEU A 162 3.32 -7.25 -4.32
CA LEU A 162 3.55 -7.11 -2.89
C LEU A 162 2.32 -6.55 -2.15
N CYS A 163 1.73 -5.46 -2.65
CA CYS A 163 0.54 -4.85 -2.04
C CYS A 163 -0.65 -5.81 -2.06
N PHE A 164 -0.83 -6.54 -3.16
CA PHE A 164 -1.95 -7.45 -3.30
C PHE A 164 -1.83 -8.65 -2.35
N SER A 165 -0.65 -9.25 -2.23
CA SER A 165 -0.39 -10.29 -1.22
C SER A 165 -0.66 -9.77 0.20
N TRP A 166 -0.26 -8.53 0.50
CA TRP A 166 -0.51 -7.86 1.77
C TRP A 166 -1.99 -7.61 2.06
N VAL A 167 -2.75 -7.11 1.08
CA VAL A 167 -4.18 -6.87 1.21
C VAL A 167 -4.96 -8.18 1.42
N LEU A 168 -4.64 -9.23 0.65
CA LEU A 168 -5.23 -10.55 0.83
C LEU A 168 -4.99 -11.10 2.25
N PHE A 169 -3.74 -10.97 2.73
CA PHE A 169 -3.38 -11.37 4.09
C PHE A 169 -4.15 -10.57 5.15
N ASN A 170 -4.16 -9.23 5.05
CA ASN A 170 -4.88 -8.40 6.02
C ASN A 170 -6.38 -8.65 6.01
N ARG A 171 -6.96 -8.90 4.83
CA ARG A 171 -8.38 -9.23 4.71
C ARG A 171 -8.69 -10.54 5.41
N PHE A 172 -7.87 -11.57 5.23
CA PHE A 172 -7.99 -12.82 5.98
C PHE A 172 -7.96 -12.60 7.51
N ILE A 173 -7.11 -11.69 8.00
CA ILE A 173 -7.10 -11.33 9.43
C ILE A 173 -8.39 -10.61 9.83
N ALA A 174 -8.84 -9.65 9.02
CA ALA A 174 -10.03 -8.85 9.27
C ALA A 174 -11.32 -9.69 9.27
N THR A 175 -11.37 -10.79 8.49
CA THR A 175 -12.50 -11.74 8.48
C THR A 175 -12.46 -12.72 9.65
N GLY A 176 -11.58 -12.50 10.63
CA GLY A 176 -11.47 -13.36 11.81
C GLY A 176 -10.84 -14.72 11.51
N GLN A 177 -10.07 -14.83 10.41
CA GLN A 177 -9.39 -16.05 9.97
C GLN A 177 -10.32 -17.17 9.45
N VAL A 178 -11.54 -16.82 9.03
CA VAL A 178 -12.53 -17.79 8.54
C VAL A 178 -12.29 -18.18 7.07
N GLU A 179 -11.82 -17.23 6.26
CA GLU A 179 -11.64 -17.41 4.81
C GLU A 179 -10.22 -17.88 4.46
N SER A 180 -9.93 -19.16 4.66
CA SER A 180 -8.60 -19.74 4.39
C SER A 180 -8.14 -19.59 2.93
N SER A 181 -9.06 -19.42 1.98
CA SER A 181 -8.79 -19.15 0.57
C SER A 181 -8.03 -17.85 0.36
N LEU A 182 -8.27 -16.81 1.16
CA LEU A 182 -7.53 -15.54 1.10
C LEU A 182 -6.08 -15.71 1.55
N LEU A 183 -5.86 -16.51 2.61
CA LEU A 183 -4.51 -16.82 3.08
C LEU A 183 -3.74 -17.63 2.03
N PHE A 184 -4.39 -18.61 1.40
CA PHE A 184 -3.83 -19.39 0.29
C PHE A 184 -3.54 -18.50 -0.93
N ALA A 185 -4.43 -17.58 -1.28
CA ALA A 185 -4.21 -16.63 -2.38
C ALA A 185 -3.03 -15.69 -2.09
N SER A 186 -2.92 -15.20 -0.84
CA SER A 186 -1.79 -14.38 -0.40
C SER A 186 -0.46 -15.13 -0.54
N GLU A 187 -0.44 -16.41 -0.15
CA GLU A 187 0.71 -17.30 -0.28
C GLU A 187 1.10 -17.54 -1.75
N ASN A 188 0.15 -17.87 -2.61
CA ASN A 188 0.41 -18.02 -4.05
C ASN A 188 0.97 -16.72 -4.65
N GLN A 189 0.44 -15.56 -4.22
CA GLN A 189 0.92 -14.27 -4.69
C GLN A 189 2.37 -13.99 -4.23
N LEU A 190 2.83 -14.55 -3.11
CA LEU A 190 4.23 -14.47 -2.70
C LEU A 190 5.19 -15.17 -3.68
N ALA A 191 4.71 -16.12 -4.49
CA ALA A 191 5.55 -16.72 -5.54
C ALA A 191 5.95 -15.68 -6.60
N GLU A 192 5.05 -14.77 -6.97
CA GLU A 192 5.36 -13.66 -7.88
C GLU A 192 6.26 -12.61 -7.21
N VAL A 193 6.04 -12.32 -5.92
CA VAL A 193 6.93 -11.45 -5.14
C VAL A 193 8.35 -12.02 -5.08
N ALA A 194 8.50 -13.33 -4.88
CA ALA A 194 9.80 -14.00 -4.86
C ALA A 194 10.55 -13.87 -6.19
N LYS A 195 9.84 -13.94 -7.33
CA LYS A 195 10.43 -13.70 -8.65
C LYS A 195 10.90 -12.24 -8.78
N ASN A 196 10.12 -11.29 -8.30
CA ASN A 196 10.47 -9.86 -8.38
C ASN A 196 11.68 -9.50 -7.50
N ALA A 197 11.73 -10.01 -6.27
CA ALA A 197 12.84 -9.81 -5.34
C ALA A 197 14.19 -10.28 -5.91
N LYS A 198 14.20 -11.31 -6.76
CA LYS A 198 15.41 -11.81 -7.42
C LYS A 198 15.89 -10.92 -8.57
N ALA A 199 14.96 -10.26 -9.25
CA ALA A 199 15.24 -9.54 -10.49
C ALA A 199 15.65 -8.07 -10.28
N ILE A 200 15.15 -7.41 -9.24
CA ILE A 200 15.23 -5.96 -9.09
C ILE A 200 15.87 -5.58 -7.76
N LYS A 201 16.82 -4.65 -7.79
CA LYS A 201 17.56 -4.16 -6.61
C LYS A 201 17.24 -2.70 -6.29
N ASP A 202 15.96 -2.37 -6.23
CA ASP A 202 15.52 -1.04 -5.79
C ASP A 202 15.54 -0.98 -4.24
N PRO A 203 16.34 -0.09 -3.62
CA PRO A 203 16.41 0.05 -2.16
C PRO A 203 15.07 0.42 -1.51
N LEU A 204 14.23 1.20 -2.19
CA LEU A 204 12.91 1.58 -1.67
C LEU A 204 12.00 0.36 -1.62
N TYR A 205 11.94 -0.39 -2.71
CA TYR A 205 11.21 -1.66 -2.77
C TYR A 205 11.70 -2.65 -1.71
N ALA A 206 13.02 -2.83 -1.55
CA ALA A 206 13.59 -3.76 -0.58
C ALA A 206 13.16 -3.43 0.86
N ASN A 207 13.09 -2.14 1.22
CA ASN A 207 12.62 -1.73 2.55
C ASN A 207 11.15 -2.07 2.78
N ILE A 208 10.29 -1.80 1.79
CA ILE A 208 8.85 -2.09 1.87
C ILE A 208 8.63 -3.60 1.91
N LEU A 209 9.29 -4.34 1.02
CA LEU A 209 9.28 -5.81 0.97
C LEU A 209 9.65 -6.40 2.32
N LYS A 210 10.78 -5.96 2.89
CA LYS A 210 11.25 -6.43 4.18
C LYS A 210 10.24 -6.16 5.30
N SER A 211 9.68 -4.95 5.35
CA SER A 211 8.71 -4.56 6.37
C SER A 211 7.42 -5.41 6.30
N SER A 212 6.86 -5.55 5.09
CA SER A 212 5.63 -6.33 4.87
C SER A 212 5.83 -7.81 5.17
N LEU A 213 6.90 -8.42 4.64
CA LEU A 213 7.18 -9.84 4.87
C LEU A 213 7.55 -10.15 6.32
N SER A 214 8.26 -9.24 7.01
CA SER A 214 8.56 -9.42 8.44
C SER A 214 7.30 -9.39 9.28
N SER A 215 6.31 -8.56 8.90
CA SER A 215 5.02 -8.48 9.58
C SER A 215 4.19 -9.76 9.37
N MET A 216 4.11 -10.25 8.13
CA MET A 216 3.48 -11.55 7.83
C MET A 216 4.18 -12.70 8.56
N LEU A 217 5.50 -12.75 8.49
CA LEU A 217 6.30 -13.78 9.16
C LEU A 217 6.08 -13.74 10.67
N GLY A 218 6.16 -12.56 11.29
CA GLY A 218 5.92 -12.41 12.73
C GLY A 218 4.52 -12.86 13.16
N TRP A 219 3.51 -12.66 12.31
CA TRP A 219 2.16 -13.18 12.55
C TRP A 219 2.12 -14.71 12.46
N THR A 220 2.71 -15.31 11.43
CA THR A 220 2.76 -16.78 11.28
C THR A 220 3.56 -17.44 12.42
N GLU A 221 4.71 -16.89 12.79
CA GLU A 221 5.59 -17.45 13.81
C GLU A 221 4.93 -17.47 15.19
N LYS A 222 4.20 -16.41 15.56
CA LYS A 222 3.45 -16.38 16.83
C LYS A 222 2.47 -17.55 16.97
N ARG A 223 1.89 -17.99 15.86
CA ARG A 223 0.94 -19.12 15.82
C ARG A 223 1.66 -20.46 15.76
N LEU A 224 2.68 -20.58 14.91
CA LEU A 224 3.37 -21.84 14.67
C LEU A 224 4.28 -22.26 15.83
N LEU A 225 4.85 -21.31 16.57
CA LEU A 225 5.70 -21.61 17.74
C LEU A 225 4.93 -22.24 18.92
N ALA A 226 3.60 -22.10 18.93
CA ALA A 226 2.68 -22.70 19.90
C ALA A 226 1.48 -23.33 19.17
N TYR A 227 1.77 -24.06 18.08
CA TYR A 227 0.71 -24.58 17.20
C TYR A 227 -0.26 -25.54 17.91
N HIS A 228 0.16 -26.25 18.97
CA HIS A 228 -0.73 -27.12 19.74
C HIS A 228 -1.82 -26.33 20.48
N ASP A 229 -1.54 -25.09 20.88
CA ASP A 229 -2.50 -24.19 21.53
C ASP A 229 -3.32 -23.40 20.50
N THR A 230 -2.76 -23.19 19.30
CA THR A 230 -3.32 -22.28 18.29
C THR A 230 -4.23 -22.98 17.29
N PHE A 231 -3.94 -24.25 16.95
CA PHE A 231 -4.67 -25.00 15.94
C PHE A 231 -5.30 -26.24 16.55
N GLN A 232 -6.55 -26.48 16.16
CA GLN A 232 -7.33 -27.67 16.51
C GLN A 232 -7.42 -28.63 15.31
N ALA A 233 -7.88 -29.85 15.55
CA ALA A 233 -7.95 -30.91 14.54
C ALA A 233 -8.83 -30.55 13.32
N ASP A 234 -9.76 -29.61 13.46
CA ASP A 234 -10.62 -29.08 12.41
C ASP A 234 -9.98 -27.91 11.62
N THR A 235 -8.83 -27.39 12.06
CA THR A 235 -8.11 -26.24 11.45
C THR A 235 -6.80 -26.62 10.77
N ILE A 236 -6.62 -27.90 10.42
CA ILE A 236 -5.38 -28.43 9.82
C ILE A 236 -5.05 -27.70 8.51
N ASP A 237 -6.03 -27.45 7.66
CA ASP A 237 -5.84 -26.72 6.39
C ASP A 237 -5.32 -25.29 6.63
N LEU A 238 -5.83 -24.63 7.67
CA LEU A 238 -5.38 -23.31 8.05
C LEU A 238 -3.94 -23.34 8.58
N MET A 239 -3.58 -24.35 9.38
CA MET A 239 -2.20 -24.56 9.82
C MET A 239 -1.27 -24.76 8.63
N GLN A 240 -1.65 -25.60 7.67
CA GLN A 240 -0.88 -25.84 6.45
C GLN A 240 -0.64 -24.54 5.67
N ASN A 241 -1.69 -23.75 5.44
CA ASN A 241 -1.58 -22.46 4.75
C ASN A 241 -0.71 -21.46 5.53
N THR A 242 -0.80 -21.46 6.87
CA THR A 242 0.03 -20.62 7.75
C THR A 242 1.51 -21.00 7.65
N VAL A 243 1.83 -22.29 7.64
CA VAL A 243 3.20 -22.80 7.44
C VAL A 243 3.72 -22.39 6.06
N ALA A 244 2.92 -22.58 5.01
CA ALA A 244 3.29 -22.23 3.64
C ALA A 244 3.61 -20.72 3.51
N LEU A 245 2.72 -19.84 3.99
CA LEU A 245 2.93 -18.40 3.98
C LEU A 245 4.20 -18.01 4.75
N GLY A 246 4.38 -18.53 5.97
CA GLY A 246 5.52 -18.20 6.82
C GLY A 246 6.85 -18.65 6.22
N ILE A 247 6.90 -19.84 5.63
CA ILE A 247 8.08 -20.35 4.92
C ILE A 247 8.38 -19.50 3.68
N SER A 248 7.37 -19.18 2.88
CA SER A 248 7.51 -18.35 1.67
C SER A 248 8.07 -16.96 2.02
N ALA A 249 7.51 -16.29 3.03
CA ALA A 249 8.01 -15.00 3.52
C ALA A 249 9.45 -15.10 4.04
N ALA A 250 9.77 -16.13 4.85
CA ALA A 250 11.12 -16.33 5.39
C ALA A 250 12.16 -16.59 4.29
N LYS A 251 11.82 -17.37 3.25
CA LYS A 251 12.70 -17.60 2.10
C LYS A 251 13.02 -16.31 1.37
N ILE A 252 12.00 -15.52 1.03
CA ILE A 252 12.19 -14.25 0.32
C ILE A 252 13.07 -13.31 1.15
N LEU A 253 12.83 -13.19 2.46
CA LEU A 253 13.65 -12.36 3.36
C LEU A 253 15.11 -12.83 3.41
N VAL A 254 15.38 -14.13 3.52
CA VAL A 254 16.76 -14.65 3.59
C VAL A 254 17.48 -14.46 2.26
N GLU A 255 16.80 -14.70 1.13
CA GLU A 255 17.36 -14.51 -0.21
C GLU A 255 17.67 -13.02 -0.47
N ASP A 256 16.80 -12.10 -0.08
CA ASP A 256 17.01 -10.65 -0.24
C ASP A 256 18.12 -10.10 0.68
N ILE A 257 18.12 -10.48 1.97
CA ILE A 257 19.13 -10.05 2.96
C ILE A 257 20.53 -10.58 2.63
N SER A 258 20.63 -11.82 2.13
CA SER A 258 21.93 -12.43 1.78
C SER A 258 22.60 -11.76 0.58
N SER A 259 21.82 -11.11 -0.30
CA SER A 259 22.33 -10.40 -1.47
C SER A 259 23.00 -9.05 -1.11
N GLN A 260 22.64 -8.44 0.03
CA GLN A 260 23.18 -7.15 0.47
C GLN A 260 24.43 -7.26 1.36
N TYR A 261 24.64 -8.39 2.05
CA TYR A 261 25.55 -8.39 3.19
C TYR A 261 26.73 -9.35 3.21
N HIS A 262 26.93 -10.26 2.25
CA HIS A 262 28.22 -10.91 1.94
C HIS A 262 27.96 -12.25 1.22
N ARG A 263 28.61 -12.42 0.06
CA ARG A 263 28.71 -13.67 -0.71
C ARG A 263 29.69 -14.67 -0.05
N ARG A 264 29.60 -14.86 1.28
CA ARG A 264 30.42 -15.85 1.99
C ARG A 264 29.57 -16.64 2.97
N ARG A 265 29.44 -17.94 2.64
CA ARG A 265 28.88 -19.04 3.44
C ARG A 265 27.41 -18.92 3.80
N ARG A 266 26.57 -19.57 2.99
CA ARG A 266 25.57 -20.56 3.44
C ARG A 266 24.99 -21.28 2.22
N GLU A 267 25.86 -21.98 1.49
CA GLU A 267 25.40 -23.15 0.75
C GLU A 267 25.01 -24.19 1.83
N GLY A 268 23.71 -24.50 1.96
CA GLY A 268 23.26 -25.66 2.73
C GLY A 268 22.45 -25.42 4.01
N VAL A 269 21.94 -24.21 4.28
CA VAL A 269 20.92 -24.06 5.34
C VAL A 269 19.54 -24.07 4.71
N ASP A 270 18.85 -25.21 4.80
CA ASP A 270 17.46 -25.33 4.41
C ASP A 270 16.59 -24.49 5.37
N VAL A 271 16.27 -23.27 4.93
CA VAL A 271 15.45 -22.30 5.67
C VAL A 271 14.09 -22.92 6.05
N SER A 272 13.50 -23.71 5.15
CA SER A 272 12.23 -24.40 5.42
C SER A 272 12.38 -25.37 6.57
N ARG A 273 13.32 -26.31 6.44
CA ARG A 273 13.52 -27.36 7.45
C ARG A 273 13.86 -26.78 8.82
N ASN A 274 14.76 -25.81 8.88
CA ASN A 274 15.17 -25.22 10.15
C ASN A 274 14.03 -24.47 10.85
N ARG A 275 13.18 -23.76 10.10
CA ARG A 275 12.02 -23.06 10.66
C ARG A 275 10.98 -24.05 11.17
N VAL A 276 10.65 -25.06 10.36
CA VAL A 276 9.68 -26.10 10.77
C VAL A 276 10.17 -26.86 12.00
N GLU A 277 11.46 -27.23 12.05
CA GLU A 277 12.04 -27.88 13.24
C GLU A 277 11.97 -26.97 14.49
N ALA A 278 12.21 -25.67 14.33
CA ALA A 278 12.08 -24.71 15.42
C ALA A 278 10.63 -24.59 15.93
N TYR A 279 9.65 -24.55 15.02
CA TYR A 279 8.22 -24.53 15.38
C TYR A 279 7.81 -25.79 16.13
N ILE A 280 8.21 -26.98 15.63
CA ILE A 280 7.94 -28.27 16.28
C ILE A 280 8.55 -28.31 17.68
N ARG A 281 9.84 -28.00 17.81
CA ARG A 281 10.54 -28.05 19.11
C ARG A 281 9.94 -27.06 20.10
N SER A 282 9.63 -25.85 19.66
CA SER A 282 9.03 -24.81 20.51
C SER A 282 7.65 -25.24 21.01
N SER A 283 6.77 -25.66 20.08
CA SER A 283 5.39 -26.00 20.39
C SER A 283 5.29 -27.23 21.30
N ILE A 284 6.12 -28.25 21.07
CA ILE A 284 6.23 -29.42 21.96
C ILE A 284 6.66 -28.98 23.36
N ARG A 285 7.71 -28.16 23.46
CA ARG A 285 8.20 -27.69 24.76
C ARG A 285 7.12 -26.95 25.54
N THR A 286 6.32 -26.12 24.87
CA THR A 286 5.20 -25.40 25.50
C THR A 286 4.10 -26.37 25.95
N ALA A 287 3.71 -27.33 25.10
CA ALA A 287 2.67 -28.30 25.40
C ALA A 287 3.02 -29.22 26.59
N PHE A 288 4.29 -29.60 26.74
CA PHE A 288 4.77 -30.41 27.89
C PHE A 288 5.07 -29.60 29.15
N ALA A 289 5.01 -28.27 29.09
CA ALA A 289 5.21 -27.39 30.24
C ALA A 289 3.88 -26.98 30.92
N GLN A 290 2.73 -27.35 30.33
CA GLN A 290 1.38 -27.20 30.88
C GLN A 290 0.96 -28.49 31.60
#